data_AF-A0A2G6GRR6-F1
#
_entry.id   AF-A0A2G6GRR6-F1
#
_cell.length_a   1.000
_cell.length_b   1.000
_cell.length_c   1.000
_cell.angle_alpha   90.00
_cell.angle_beta   90.00
_cell.angle_gamma   90.00
#
_symmetry.space_group_name_H-M   'P 1'
#
loop_
_entity.id
_entity.type
_entity.pdbx_description
1 polymer ?
#
loop_
_entity_poly.entity_id
_entity_poly.type
_entity_poly.pdbx_seq_one_letter_code
_entity_poly.pdbx_strand_id
1 'polypeptide(L)' 'IQMLHIGSYDDEPASFRQMEALADDLNLKRKSKVHREIYLSDFRKVPTEKLKTVLRFQVGEVKG' A
#
# COMPACT_ATOMS: atom_id res chain seq x y z
N ILE A 1 -6.48 4.27 -3.58
CA ILE A 1 -5.39 4.88 -2.78
C ILE A 1 -4.07 4.23 -3.18
N GLN A 2 -2.97 4.97 -3.12
CA GLN A 2 -1.62 4.44 -3.33
C GLN A 2 -0.64 5.01 -2.31
N MET A 3 0.42 4.27 -2.00
CA MET A 3 1.47 4.67 -1.07
C MET A 3 2.82 4.13 -1.56
N LEU A 4 3.90 4.86 -1.27
CA LEU A 4 5.26 4.34 -1.38
C LEU A 4 5.65 3.68 -0.06
N HIS A 5 5.79 2.35 -0.07
CA HIS A 5 6.39 1.59 1.01
C HIS A 5 7.92 1.65 0.87
N ILE A 6 8.61 1.90 1.99
CA ILE A 6 10.06 1.87 2.09
C ILE A 6 10.43 0.91 3.21
N GLY A 7 11.11 -0.20 2.90
CA GLY A 7 11.43 -1.24 3.87
C GLY A 7 11.17 -2.66 3.36
N SER A 8 11.11 -3.61 4.30
CA SER A 8 10.88 -5.03 3.99
C SER A 8 9.47 -5.25 3.45
N TYR A 9 9.33 -6.18 2.50
CA TYR A 9 8.01 -6.62 2.03
C TYR A 9 7.14 -7.18 3.17
N ASP A 10 7.77 -7.75 4.21
CA ASP A 10 7.06 -8.24 5.41
C ASP A 10 6.36 -7.13 6.21
N ASP A 11 6.81 -5.88 6.05
CA ASP A 11 6.27 -4.71 6.74
C ASP A 11 5.16 -4.00 5.94
N GLU A 12 4.90 -4.41 4.69
CA GLU A 12 3.84 -3.87 3.85
C GLU A 12 2.44 -3.87 4.52
N PRO A 13 2.05 -4.86 5.34
CA PRO A 13 0.80 -4.80 6.10
C PRO A 13 0.64 -3.54 6.95
N ALA A 14 1.75 -2.96 7.46
CA ALA A 14 1.71 -1.70 8.20
C ALA A 14 1.38 -0.51 7.28
N SER A 15 1.90 -0.49 6.06
CA SER A 15 1.55 0.50 5.05
C SER A 15 0.11 0.35 4.59
N PHE A 16 -0.37 -0.89 4.37
CA PHE A 16 -1.79 -1.11 4.06
C PHE A 16 -2.71 -0.59 5.17
N ARG A 17 -2.41 -0.83 6.45
CA ARG A 17 -3.20 -0.27 7.56
C ARG A 17 -3.29 1.25 7.51
N GLN A 18 -2.19 1.95 7.20
CA GLN A 18 -2.20 3.41 7.05
C GLN A 18 -3.04 3.85 5.85
N MET A 19 -2.96 3.12 4.73
CA MET A 19 -3.78 3.40 3.54
C MET A 19 -5.27 3.17 3.78
N GLU A 20 -5.65 2.15 4.55
CA GLU A 20 -7.05 1.88 4.92
C GLU A 20 -7.57 2.96 5.88
N ALA A 21 -6.78 3.36 6.89
CA ALA A 21 -7.14 4.46 7.78
C ALA A 21 -7.36 5.79 7.01
N LEU A 22 -6.51 6.07 6.01
CA LEU A 22 -6.71 7.20 5.10
C LEU A 22 -7.99 7.04 4.25
N ALA A 23 -8.33 5.83 3.83
CA ALA A 23 -9.58 5.59 3.09
C ALA A 23 -10.78 5.96 3.96
N ASP A 24 -10.80 5.44 5.20
CA ASP A 24 -11.88 5.66 6.15
C ASP A 24 -12.05 7.16 6.48
N ASP A 25 -10.96 7.90 6.69
CA ASP A 25 -10.97 9.36 6.91
C ASP A 25 -11.59 10.13 5.73
N LEU A 26 -11.40 9.62 4.51
CA LEU A 26 -11.97 10.19 3.29
C LEU A 26 -13.39 9.69 2.97
N ASN A 27 -14.04 8.95 3.88
CA ASN A 27 -15.33 8.28 3.63
C ASN A 27 -15.30 7.35 2.41
N LEU A 28 -14.14 6.72 2.18
CA LEU A 28 -13.92 5.73 1.13
C LEU A 28 -13.69 4.37 1.76
N LYS A 29 -14.06 3.30 1.06
CA LYS A 29 -13.65 1.93 1.41
C LYS A 29 -12.93 1.26 0.28
N ARG A 30 -11.99 0.38 0.63
CA ARG A 30 -11.35 -0.51 -0.33
C ARG A 30 -12.39 -1.40 -1.00
N LYS A 31 -12.36 -1.44 -2.34
CA LYS A 31 -13.35 -2.18 -3.15
C LYS A 31 -13.23 -3.69 -3.01
N SER A 32 -12.01 -4.21 -2.83
CA SER A 32 -11.75 -5.64 -2.71
C SER A 32 -10.36 -5.88 -2.12
N LYS A 33 -10.07 -7.12 -1.70
CA LYS A 33 -8.73 -7.50 -1.24
C LYS A 33 -7.66 -7.46 -2.35
N VAL A 34 -8.05 -7.28 -3.62
CA VAL A 34 -7.12 -7.14 -4.73
C VAL A 34 -6.32 -5.84 -4.58
N HIS A 35 -5.01 -5.95 -4.70
CA HIS A 35 -4.08 -4.83 -4.71
C HIS A 35 -3.01 -5.06 -5.79
N ARG A 36 -2.28 -4.00 -6.10
CA ARG A 36 -1.15 -4.00 -7.01
C ARG A 36 0.08 -3.57 -6.22
N GLU A 37 1.13 -4.35 -6.35
CA GLU A 37 2.48 -4.03 -5.89
C GLU A 37 3.33 -3.73 -7.11
N ILE A 38 4.13 -2.67 -7.04
CA ILE A 38 5.07 -2.29 -8.09
C ILE A 38 6.43 -2.10 -7.43
N TYR A 39 7.29 -3.09 -7.57
CA TYR A 39 8.65 -3.06 -7.03
C TYR A 39 9.51 -2.10 -7.87
N LEU A 40 9.97 -1.02 -7.25
CA LEU A 40 10.83 -0.02 -7.90
C LEU A 40 12.31 -0.30 -7.69
N SER A 41 12.65 -1.09 -6.67
CA SER A 41 14.02 -1.46 -6.31
C SER A 41 14.32 -2.91 -6.70
N ASP A 42 15.56 -3.17 -7.16
CA ASP A 42 16.06 -4.53 -7.32
C ASP A 42 16.51 -5.05 -5.94
N PHE A 43 15.76 -6.01 -5.39
CA PHE A 43 15.99 -6.59 -4.07
C PHE A 43 17.37 -7.26 -3.91
N ARG A 44 18.05 -7.56 -5.01
CA ARG A 44 19.39 -8.15 -5.01
C ARG A 44 20.50 -7.10 -4.85
N LYS A 45 20.19 -5.82 -5.06
CA LYS A 45 21.16 -4.73 -5.09
C LYS A 45 20.95 -3.69 -3.98
N VAL A 46 19.75 -3.64 -3.42
CA VAL A 46 19.33 -2.61 -2.48
C VAL A 46 19.11 -3.26 -1.11
N PRO A 47 19.69 -2.71 -0.01
CA PRO A 47 19.40 -3.18 1.34
C PRO A 47 17.91 -3.12 1.66
N THR A 48 17.41 -4.07 2.45
CA THR A 48 15.99 -4.20 2.79
C THR A 48 15.35 -2.89 3.28
N GLU A 49 16.05 -2.14 4.12
CA GLU A 49 15.58 -0.84 4.67
C GLU A 49 15.38 0.25 3.59
N LYS A 50 15.92 0.06 2.38
CA LYS A 50 15.86 1.03 1.26
C LYS A 50 15.04 0.52 0.08
N LEU A 51 14.46 -0.69 0.16
CA LEU A 51 13.59 -1.20 -0.89
C LEU A 51 12.36 -0.30 -1.02
N LYS A 52 11.95 -0.05 -2.26
CA LYS A 52 10.80 0.79 -2.58
C LYS A 52 9.76 -0.02 -3.34
N THR A 53 8.56 -0.11 -2.77
CA THR A 53 7.40 -0.73 -3.41
C THR A 53 6.26 0.28 -3.45
N VAL A 54 5.64 0.49 -4.62
CA VAL A 54 4.36 1.20 -4.66
C VAL A 54 3.25 0.20 -4.37
N LEU A 55 2.50 0.44 -3.29
CA LEU A 55 1.31 -0.30 -2.94
C LEU A 55 0.08 0.47 -3.44
N ARG A 56 -0.87 -0.21 -4.06
CA ARG A 56 -2.09 0.41 -4.59
C ARG A 56 -3.30 -0.52 -4.46
N PHE A 57 -4.41 0.03 -3.99
CA PHE A 57 -5.72 -0.63 -4.09
C PHE A 57 -6.81 0.34 -4.57
N GLN A 58 -7.86 -0.22 -5.16
CA GLN A 58 -9.01 0.55 -5.59
C GLN A 58 -9.95 0.83 -4.41
N VAL A 59 -10.51 2.03 -4.41
CA VAL A 59 -11.48 2.49 -3.42
C VAL A 59 -12.79 2.89 -4.09
N GLY A 60 -13.88 2.80 -3.35
CA GLY A 60 -15.20 3.30 -3.72
C GLY A 60 -15.81 4.06 -2.53
N GLU A 61 -16.85 4.81 -2.80
CA GLU A 61 -17.60 5.53 -1.77
C GLU A 61 -18.33 4.56 -0.85
N VAL A 62 -18.41 4.92 0.43
CA VAL A 62 -19.29 4.24 1.37
C VAL A 62 -20.70 4.72 1.10
N LYS A 63 -21.53 3.90 0.44
CA LYS A 63 -22.96 4.17 0.35
C LYS A 63 -23.57 3.90 1.73
N GLY A 64 -24.14 4.94 2.32
CA GLY A 64 -24.94 4.86 3.55
C GLY A 64 -26.19 4.02 3.38
#